data_AF-A0A0F2L5P5-F1
#
_entry.id   AF-A0A0F2L5P5-F1
#
_cell.length_a   1.000
_cell.length_b   1.000
_cell.length_c   1.000
_cell.angle_alpha   90.00
_cell.angle_beta   90.00
_cell.angle_gamma   90.00
#
_symmetry.space_group_name_H-M   'P 1'
#
loop_
_entity.id
_entity.type
_entity.pdbx_description
1 polymer ?
#
loop_
_entity_poly.entity_id
_entity_poly.type
_entity_poly.pdbx_seq_one_letter_code
_entity_poly.pdbx_strand_id
1 'polypeptide(L)'
;MEEFLKALVEVESNVESIRSKLRACGGIAQPYLDVIDGVDPGATLSAAHSYYQYIKLAKGNLQVNSEYFQYIDLELQDLNSTYLTIVDNMMRALSAEDYVSASFLADLAFIIRSYILCTHGGTSDCDWMRDSFKVRVSILRRFSKSRGV
;
A
#
# COMPACT_ATOMS: atom_id res chain seq x y z
N MET A 1 13.56 -2.44 4.81
CA MET A 1 12.70 -1.99 3.69
C MET A 1 13.44 -1.17 2.65
N GLU A 2 14.08 -0.05 2.98
CA GLU A 2 14.86 0.71 1.98
C GLU A 2 16.00 -0.12 1.34
N GLU A 3 16.75 -0.88 2.16
CA GLU A 3 17.77 -1.82 1.65
C GLU A 3 17.16 -2.97 0.84
N PHE A 4 16.00 -3.49 1.26
CA PHE A 4 15.26 -4.51 0.52
C PHE A 4 14.86 -4.01 -0.87
N LEU A 5 14.36 -2.78 -0.97
CA LEU A 5 13.99 -2.16 -2.24
C LEU A 5 15.21 -1.86 -3.12
N LYS A 6 16.33 -1.46 -2.52
CA LYS A 6 17.61 -1.30 -3.24
C LYS A 6 18.09 -2.62 -3.84
N ALA A 7 18.03 -3.72 -3.09
CA ALA A 7 18.41 -5.04 -3.58
C ALA A 7 17.44 -5.64 -4.63
N LEU A 8 16.19 -5.18 -4.68
CA LEU A 8 15.26 -5.56 -5.76
C LEU A 8 15.52 -4.80 -7.07
N VAL A 9 16.12 -3.61 -7.00
CA VAL A 9 16.38 -2.74 -8.18
C VAL A 9 17.81 -2.89 -8.68
N GLU A 10 18.77 -3.12 -7.79
CA GLU A 10 20.17 -3.34 -8.11
C GLU A 10 20.45 -4.85 -8.08
N VAL A 11 20.78 -5.43 -9.25
CA VAL A 11 21.10 -6.87 -9.42
C VAL A 11 22.30 -7.33 -8.57
N GLU A 12 23.02 -6.41 -7.92
CA GLU A 12 24.18 -6.69 -7.08
C GLU A 12 24.20 -5.86 -5.79
N SER A 13 23.42 -6.23 -4.77
CA SER A 13 23.82 -5.90 -3.39
C SER A 13 23.22 -6.81 -2.31
N ASN A 14 24.12 -7.52 -1.62
CA ASN A 14 23.99 -8.12 -0.28
C ASN A 14 22.61 -8.72 0.12
N VAL A 15 22.00 -9.45 -0.80
CA VAL A 15 20.68 -10.09 -0.66
C VAL A 15 20.59 -10.95 0.62
N GLU A 16 21.67 -11.61 1.02
CA GLU A 16 21.70 -12.48 2.20
C GLU A 16 21.57 -11.71 3.53
N SER A 17 22.13 -10.50 3.61
CA SER A 17 21.96 -9.61 4.76
C SER A 17 20.50 -9.19 4.92
N ILE A 18 19.81 -8.96 3.81
CA ILE A 18 18.39 -8.58 3.80
C ILE A 18 17.52 -9.78 4.17
N ARG A 19 17.80 -10.98 3.64
CA ARG A 19 17.14 -12.23 4.08
C ARG A 19 17.25 -12.43 5.58
N SER A 20 18.44 -12.25 6.14
CA SER A 20 18.67 -12.41 7.58
C SER A 20 17.81 -11.44 8.40
N LYS A 21 17.78 -10.15 8.00
CA LYS A 21 16.95 -9.13 8.66
C LYS A 21 15.45 -9.43 8.54
N LEU A 22 14.99 -9.91 7.39
CA LEU A 22 13.59 -10.26 7.16
C LEU A 22 13.18 -11.51 7.95
N ARG A 23 14.02 -12.56 7.99
CA ARG A 23 13.76 -13.77 8.82
C ARG A 23 13.65 -13.42 10.31
N ALA A 24 14.42 -12.45 10.79
CA ALA A 24 14.34 -11.96 12.17
C ALA A 24 13.01 -11.26 12.49
N CYS A 25 12.26 -10.78 11.49
CA CYS A 25 10.93 -10.20 11.66
C CYS A 25 9.80 -11.26 11.71
N GLY A 26 10.14 -12.56 11.61
CA GLY A 26 9.18 -13.66 11.71
C GLY A 26 8.19 -13.73 10.53
N GLY A 27 7.06 -14.42 10.71
CA GLY A 27 6.10 -14.72 9.64
C GLY A 27 5.52 -13.50 8.91
N ILE A 28 5.55 -12.32 9.55
CA ILE A 28 5.09 -11.05 8.96
C ILE A 28 5.95 -10.64 7.74
N ALA A 29 7.22 -11.05 7.72
CA ALA A 29 8.15 -10.71 6.65
C ALA A 29 8.25 -11.77 5.55
N GLN A 30 7.53 -12.89 5.67
CA GLN A 30 7.56 -14.00 4.72
C GLN A 30 7.28 -13.56 3.28
N PRO A 31 6.29 -12.69 3.00
CA PRO A 31 6.04 -12.25 1.62
C PRO A 31 7.26 -11.59 0.97
N TYR A 32 8.06 -10.82 1.73
CA TYR A 32 9.27 -10.17 1.21
C TYR A 32 10.41 -11.16 0.96
N LEU A 33 10.51 -12.23 1.76
CA LEU A 33 11.45 -13.32 1.53
C LEU A 33 11.11 -14.09 0.26
N ASP A 34 9.82 -14.35 0.03
CA ASP A 34 9.33 -15.06 -1.16
C ASP A 34 9.68 -14.32 -2.46
N VAL A 35 9.81 -12.99 -2.44
CA VAL A 35 10.30 -12.20 -3.59
C VAL A 35 11.78 -12.38 -3.83
N ILE A 36 12.57 -12.28 -2.77
CA ILE A 36 14.03 -12.44 -2.85
C ILE A 36 14.36 -13.83 -3.37
N ASP A 37 13.58 -14.82 -2.96
CA ASP A 37 13.79 -16.22 -3.31
C ASP A 37 13.17 -16.58 -4.67
N GLY A 38 12.57 -15.61 -5.38
CA GLY A 38 12.02 -15.80 -6.72
C GLY A 38 10.79 -16.71 -6.77
N VAL A 39 10.07 -16.81 -5.64
CA VAL A 39 8.94 -17.73 -5.44
C VAL A 39 7.60 -17.07 -5.79
N ASP A 40 7.52 -15.74 -5.81
CA ASP A 40 6.32 -14.99 -6.26
C ASP A 40 6.67 -13.83 -7.23
N PRO A 41 6.27 -13.91 -8.52
CA PRO A 41 6.71 -12.94 -9.53
C PRO A 41 5.84 -11.67 -9.66
N GLY A 42 4.68 -11.56 -8.99
CA GLY A 42 3.70 -10.53 -9.37
C GLY A 42 3.11 -9.68 -8.25
N ALA A 43 2.68 -10.30 -7.15
CA ALA A 43 1.92 -9.58 -6.11
C ALA A 43 2.83 -8.71 -5.24
N THR A 44 4.07 -9.13 -5.05
CA THR A 44 4.92 -8.55 -4.01
C THR A 44 5.87 -7.46 -4.53
N LEU A 45 6.20 -7.42 -5.82
CA LEU A 45 6.84 -6.24 -6.45
C LEU A 45 5.89 -5.04 -6.47
N SER A 46 4.61 -5.27 -6.77
CA SER A 46 3.55 -4.25 -6.66
C SER A 46 3.40 -3.76 -5.22
N ALA A 47 3.37 -4.69 -4.26
CA ALA A 47 3.35 -4.34 -2.83
C ALA A 47 4.61 -3.57 -2.39
N ALA A 48 5.80 -4.00 -2.83
CA ALA A 48 7.07 -3.35 -2.50
C ALA A 48 7.18 -1.94 -3.09
N HIS A 49 6.75 -1.75 -4.34
CA HIS A 49 6.68 -0.43 -4.97
C HIS A 49 5.66 0.48 -4.26
N SER A 50 4.48 -0.04 -3.94
CA SER A 50 3.48 0.64 -3.10
C SER A 50 4.10 1.07 -1.76
N TYR A 51 4.72 0.15 -1.02
CA TYR A 51 5.42 0.45 0.24
C TYR A 51 6.52 1.52 0.10
N TYR A 52 7.26 1.53 -1.00
CA TYR A 52 8.26 2.56 -1.25
C TYR A 52 7.64 3.95 -1.41
N GLN A 53 6.49 4.06 -2.08
CA GLN A 53 5.76 5.32 -2.19
C GLN A 53 5.32 5.83 -0.81
N TYR A 54 4.80 4.97 0.06
CA TYR A 54 4.45 5.35 1.45
C TYR A 54 5.66 5.82 2.26
N ILE A 55 6.83 5.20 2.10
CA ILE A 55 8.08 5.66 2.75
C ILE A 55 8.50 7.03 2.20
N LYS A 56 8.45 7.23 0.89
CA LYS A 56 8.78 8.53 0.27
C LYS A 56 7.82 9.63 0.77
N LEU A 57 6.53 9.33 0.91
CA LEU A 57 5.56 10.24 1.50
C LEU A 57 5.90 10.57 2.96
N ALA A 58 6.17 9.57 3.79
CA ALA A 58 6.52 9.77 5.20
C ALA A 58 7.82 10.57 5.40
N LYS A 59 8.78 10.45 4.48
CA LYS A 59 10.02 11.24 4.45
C LYS A 59 9.83 12.65 3.84
N GLY A 60 8.64 12.98 3.34
CA GLY A 60 8.35 14.27 2.70
C GLY A 60 8.87 14.41 1.25
N ASN A 61 9.35 13.32 0.65
CA ASN A 61 9.84 13.27 -0.73
C ASN A 61 8.71 13.18 -1.77
N LEU A 62 7.50 12.89 -1.33
CA LEU A 62 6.27 12.97 -2.11
C LEU A 62 5.26 13.80 -1.32
N GLN A 63 4.37 14.47 -2.04
CA GLN A 63 3.24 15.16 -1.45
C GLN A 63 1.95 14.60 -2.04
N VAL A 64 0.95 14.45 -1.20
CA VAL A 64 -0.39 14.02 -1.58
C VAL A 64 -1.41 14.99 -0.98
N ASN A 65 -2.52 15.16 -1.66
CA ASN A 65 -3.57 16.09 -1.26
C ASN A 65 -4.53 15.42 -0.26
N SER A 66 -4.67 16.02 0.92
CA SER A 66 -5.46 15.46 2.03
C SER A 66 -6.95 15.29 1.72
N GLU A 67 -7.49 16.09 0.79
CA GLU A 67 -8.92 16.10 0.46
C GLU A 67 -9.42 14.75 -0.05
N TYR A 68 -8.56 13.97 -0.72
CA TYR A 68 -8.93 12.69 -1.31
C TYR A 68 -8.98 11.53 -0.30
N PHE A 69 -8.44 11.71 0.91
CA PHE A 69 -8.30 10.63 1.90
C PHE A 69 -9.12 10.85 3.17
N GLN A 70 -9.58 12.08 3.42
CA GLN A 70 -10.22 12.46 4.69
C GLN A 70 -11.49 11.67 5.01
N TYR A 71 -12.27 11.24 4.00
CA TYR A 71 -13.57 10.57 4.20
C TYR A 71 -13.56 9.07 3.89
N ILE A 72 -12.39 8.46 3.65
CA ILE A 72 -12.30 7.01 3.46
C ILE A 72 -12.64 6.29 4.78
N ASP A 73 -13.67 5.45 4.80
CA ASP A 73 -14.05 4.74 6.02
C ASP A 73 -12.92 3.80 6.48
N LEU A 74 -12.41 4.00 7.69
CA LEU A 74 -11.42 3.13 8.28
C LEU A 74 -12.06 1.87 8.86
N GLU A 75 -13.28 1.98 9.38
CA GLU A 75 -13.94 0.87 10.06
C GLU A 75 -14.54 -0.15 9.09
N LEU A 76 -14.55 0.17 7.80
CA LEU A 76 -14.99 -0.72 6.73
C LEU A 76 -16.41 -1.24 6.99
N GLN A 77 -17.29 -0.38 7.53
CA GLN A 77 -18.67 -0.74 7.87
C GLN A 77 -19.47 -1.11 6.62
N ASP A 78 -19.19 -0.41 5.51
CA ASP A 78 -19.70 -0.74 4.18
C ASP A 78 -18.54 -0.77 3.17
N LEU A 79 -18.14 -1.98 2.80
CA LEU A 79 -17.02 -2.22 1.87
C LEU A 79 -17.29 -1.67 0.47
N ASN A 80 -18.53 -1.76 0.00
CA ASN A 80 -18.89 -1.31 -1.35
C ASN A 80 -18.90 0.21 -1.41
N SER A 81 -19.49 0.86 -0.42
CA SER A 81 -19.46 2.33 -0.29
C SER A 81 -18.03 2.86 -0.15
N THR A 82 -17.19 2.18 0.64
CA THR A 82 -15.77 2.53 0.80
C THR A 82 -15.02 2.42 -0.53
N TYR A 83 -15.21 1.33 -1.27
CA TYR A 83 -14.58 1.14 -2.58
C TYR A 83 -15.01 2.22 -3.58
N LEU A 84 -16.31 2.51 -3.69
CA LEU A 84 -16.82 3.56 -4.57
C LEU A 84 -16.27 4.94 -4.21
N THR A 85 -16.20 5.27 -2.92
CA THR A 85 -15.59 6.52 -2.43
C THR A 85 -14.14 6.66 -2.88
N ILE A 86 -13.35 5.58 -2.79
CA ILE A 86 -11.95 5.58 -3.22
C ILE A 86 -11.84 5.78 -4.74
N VAL A 87 -12.68 5.09 -5.52
CA VAL A 87 -12.69 5.21 -6.99
C VAL A 87 -13.09 6.63 -7.41
N ASP A 88 -14.11 7.21 -6.80
CA ASP A 88 -14.55 8.58 -7.09
C ASP A 88 -13.45 9.59 -6.79
N ASN A 89 -12.78 9.47 -5.64
CA ASN A 89 -11.64 10.32 -5.31
C ASN A 89 -10.46 10.11 -6.25
N MET A 90 -10.21 8.88 -6.70
CA MET A 90 -9.17 8.58 -7.69
C MET A 90 -9.45 9.27 -9.01
N MET A 91 -10.70 9.21 -9.49
CA MET A 91 -11.11 9.90 -10.71
C MET A 91 -10.99 11.42 -10.58
N ARG A 92 -11.39 11.98 -9.43
CA ARG A 92 -11.19 13.42 -9.14
C ARG A 92 -9.71 13.82 -9.15
N ALA A 93 -8.83 13.01 -8.57
CA ALA A 93 -7.38 13.25 -8.58
C ALA A 93 -6.81 13.19 -10.01
N LEU A 94 -7.21 12.20 -10.81
CA LEU A 94 -6.81 12.07 -12.21
C LEU A 94 -7.28 13.26 -13.06
N SER A 95 -8.53 13.72 -12.89
CA SER A 95 -9.05 14.90 -13.58
C SER A 95 -8.32 16.19 -13.19
N ALA A 96 -7.76 16.25 -11.98
CA ALA A 96 -6.94 17.36 -11.49
C ALA A 96 -5.44 17.19 -11.78
N GLU A 97 -5.06 16.17 -12.58
CA GLU A 97 -3.67 15.81 -12.90
C GLU A 97 -2.80 15.49 -11.66
N ASP A 98 -3.41 15.16 -10.52
CA ASP A 98 -2.71 14.72 -9.31
C ASP A 98 -2.45 13.20 -9.36
N TYR A 99 -1.50 12.82 -10.22
CA TYR A 99 -1.15 11.42 -10.45
C TYR A 99 -0.53 10.74 -9.23
N VAL A 100 0.09 11.50 -8.32
CA VAL A 100 0.68 10.96 -7.09
C VAL A 100 -0.43 10.56 -6.13
N SER A 101 -1.40 11.44 -5.85
CA SER A 101 -2.55 11.07 -5.01
C SER A 101 -3.37 9.95 -5.66
N ALA A 102 -3.55 9.98 -6.98
CA ALA A 102 -4.23 8.92 -7.72
C ALA A 102 -3.56 7.55 -7.59
N SER A 103 -2.22 7.47 -7.57
CA SER A 103 -1.52 6.18 -7.41
C SER A 103 -1.74 5.55 -6.05
N PHE A 104 -1.78 6.36 -4.97
CA PHE A 104 -2.13 5.88 -3.64
C PHE A 104 -3.59 5.44 -3.54
N LEU A 105 -4.52 6.14 -4.20
CA LEU A 105 -5.92 5.73 -4.25
C LEU A 105 -6.11 4.42 -5.01
N ALA A 106 -5.34 4.19 -6.08
CA ALA A 106 -5.35 2.92 -6.81
C ALA A 106 -4.87 1.74 -5.94
N ASP A 107 -3.83 1.95 -5.11
CA ASP A 107 -3.38 0.94 -4.14
C ASP A 107 -4.46 0.62 -3.10
N LEU A 108 -5.11 1.65 -2.53
CA LEU A 108 -6.22 1.47 -1.60
C LEU A 108 -7.40 0.73 -2.25
N ALA A 109 -7.75 1.08 -3.50
CA ALA A 109 -8.81 0.43 -4.27
C ALA A 109 -8.50 -1.05 -4.52
N PHE A 110 -7.24 -1.38 -4.82
CA PHE A 110 -6.79 -2.75 -4.99
C PHE A 110 -6.92 -3.55 -3.69
N ILE A 111 -6.47 -3.00 -2.55
CA ILE A 111 -6.52 -3.69 -1.25
C ILE A 111 -7.97 -3.93 -0.83
N ILE A 112 -8.85 -2.91 -0.91
CA ILE A 112 -10.24 -3.08 -0.50
C ILE A 112 -11.00 -4.05 -1.42
N ARG A 113 -10.73 -4.02 -2.73
CA ARG A 113 -11.34 -4.96 -3.68
C ARG A 113 -10.89 -6.40 -3.42
N SER A 114 -9.60 -6.58 -3.12
CA SER A 114 -9.03 -7.87 -2.72
C SER A 114 -9.66 -8.37 -1.42
N TYR A 115 -9.85 -7.49 -0.42
CA TYR A 115 -10.51 -7.83 0.83
C TYR A 115 -11.98 -8.24 0.65
N ILE A 116 -12.73 -7.53 -0.21
CA ILE A 116 -14.10 -7.91 -0.60
C ILE A 116 -14.10 -9.33 -1.20
N LEU A 117 -13.21 -9.62 -2.15
CA LEU A 117 -13.14 -10.94 -2.78
C LEU A 117 -12.77 -12.04 -1.77
N CYS A 118 -11.83 -11.76 -0.89
CA CYS A 118 -11.37 -12.70 0.15
C CYS A 118 -12.51 -13.06 1.12
N THR A 119 -13.27 -12.06 1.58
CA THR A 119 -14.38 -12.27 2.53
C THR A 119 -15.59 -12.98 1.89
N HIS A 120 -15.87 -12.73 0.60
CA HIS A 120 -16.92 -13.43 -0.13
C HIS A 120 -16.55 -14.86 -0.54
N GLY A 121 -15.25 -15.19 -0.54
CA GLY A 121 -14.73 -16.53 -0.86
C GLY A 121 -14.86 -17.57 0.26
N GLY A 122 -15.38 -17.19 1.43
CA GLY A 122 -15.60 -18.10 2.57
C GLY A 122 -14.34 -18.49 3.34
N THR A 123 -13.19 -17.89 3.03
CA THR A 123 -11.93 -18.05 3.77
C THR A 123 -11.88 -17.14 4.99
N SER A 124 -11.49 -17.67 6.15
CA SER A 124 -11.57 -16.99 7.45
C SER A 124 -10.37 -16.11 7.80
N ASP A 125 -9.36 -15.97 6.93
CA ASP A 125 -8.10 -15.27 7.23
C ASP A 125 -7.81 -14.16 6.21
N CYS A 126 -8.62 -13.09 6.28
CA CYS A 126 -8.46 -11.89 5.46
C CYS A 126 -8.09 -10.66 6.31
N ASP A 127 -7.88 -10.84 7.62
CA ASP A 127 -7.68 -9.77 8.60
C ASP A 127 -6.43 -8.93 8.30
N TRP A 128 -5.38 -9.56 7.78
CA TRP A 128 -4.17 -8.87 7.36
C TRP A 128 -4.42 -7.85 6.24
N MET A 129 -5.39 -8.07 5.34
CA MET A 129 -5.75 -7.10 4.28
C MET A 129 -6.49 -5.90 4.87
N ARG A 130 -7.41 -6.14 5.82
CA ARG A 130 -8.11 -5.08 6.56
C ARG A 130 -7.09 -4.20 7.29
N ASP A 131 -6.17 -4.81 8.02
CA ASP A 131 -5.18 -4.08 8.82
C ASP A 131 -4.21 -3.31 7.91
N SER A 132 -3.79 -3.92 6.81
CA SER A 132 -2.99 -3.32 5.75
C SER A 132 -3.65 -2.08 5.14
N PHE A 133 -4.96 -2.12 4.90
CA PHE A 133 -5.75 -0.97 4.44
C PHE A 133 -5.79 0.15 5.50
N LYS A 134 -6.17 -0.19 6.75
CA LYS A 134 -6.28 0.76 7.86
C LYS A 134 -4.97 1.51 8.10
N VAL A 135 -3.83 0.81 8.07
CA VAL A 135 -2.49 1.40 8.23
C VAL A 135 -2.20 2.39 7.11
N ARG A 136 -2.45 2.04 5.85
CA ARG A 136 -2.17 2.90 4.70
C ARG A 136 -2.99 4.19 4.70
N VAL A 137 -4.30 4.09 4.97
CA VAL A 137 -5.17 5.27 5.08
C VAL A 137 -4.70 6.17 6.22
N SER A 138 -4.28 5.58 7.35
CA SER A 138 -3.74 6.34 8.50
C SER A 138 -2.44 7.09 8.14
N ILE A 139 -1.52 6.45 7.41
CA ILE A 139 -0.30 7.09 6.90
C ILE A 139 -0.67 8.24 5.96
N LEU A 140 -1.56 8.00 4.99
CA LEU A 140 -1.98 9.02 4.03
C LEU A 140 -2.58 10.23 4.73
N ARG A 141 -3.50 10.04 5.68
CA ARG A 141 -4.09 11.13 6.46
C ARG A 141 -3.04 11.91 7.24
N ARG A 142 -2.11 11.22 7.90
CA ARG A 142 -1.08 11.85 8.74
C ARG A 142 -0.08 12.69 7.94
N PHE A 143 0.29 12.23 6.75
CA PHE A 143 1.36 12.84 5.95
C PHE A 143 0.85 13.60 4.70
N SER A 144 -0.45 13.57 4.45
CA SER A 144 -1.08 14.44 3.45
C SER A 144 -1.02 15.89 3.86
N LYS A 145 -0.89 16.78 2.88
CA LYS A 145 -0.96 18.22 3.09
C LYS A 145 -2.32 18.71 2.61
N SER A 146 -2.94 19.58 3.39
CA SER A 146 -3.99 20.44 2.85
C SER A 146 -3.31 21.43 1.90
N ARG A 147 -3.77 21.52 0.65
CA ARG A 147 -3.37 22.65 -0.20
C ARG A 147 -3.83 23.92 0.53
N GLY A 148 -2.88 24.69 1.05
CA GLY A 148 -3.14 26.06 1.45
C GLY A 148 -3.56 26.81 0.19
N VAL A 149 -4.73 27.44 0.25
CA VAL A 149 -5.13 28.49 -0.69
C VAL A 149 -4.12 29.63 -0.61
#